data_AF-A0A7S4UJW0-F1
#
_entry.id   AF-A0A7S4UJW0-F1
#
_cell.length_a   1.000
_cell.length_b   1.000
_cell.length_c   1.000
_cell.angle_alpha   90.00
_cell.angle_beta   90.00
_cell.angle_gamma   90.00
#
_symmetry.space_group_name_H-M   'P 1'
#
loop_
_entity.id
_entity.type
_entity.pdbx_description
1 polymer ?
#
loop_
_entity_poly.entity_id
_entity_poly.type
_entity_poly.pdbx_seq_one_letter_code
_entity_poly.pdbx_strand_id
1 'polypeptide(L)'
;TLIAAQTPQLSTSQPLSPKVPVEVRLLHEANYKQMSRQQAKRMQEERELRQNCTFKPNISKTSRLLDKNDRPLHERVWQLQRDRQQRLMQAKVKEELSNPDLTFKPIINEKSQKIAKDRAGEGKNVAERLHEQSEISLYRKLTKVAMIESERAKDESFQPRINPNSDKILEQSEKFAGKDFFDRQNEYQFKKLKLSSENLNEFSFAPDIRSAEALLPPERRSESYLDRLERLAYRDKDQIQTVRDSIKEQYYSQFSFKPQLNEVSKQLGQAHSIQELYEDTERKEKMQRLIRAKEEELEQECTFRPQTYRPPKGLENESSQQSLNCLQPQVSYEKSRYSIDVRDTETLIERMKEKQRSKIEQAAQERRRKEYEELKECTFTPQILRQTPRPSSAPVLVR
;
A
#
# COMPACT_ATOMS: atom_id res chain seq x y z
N THR A 1 43.06 20.79 -24.16
CA THR A 1 42.57 22.04 -24.77
C THR A 1 41.48 22.62 -23.88
N LEU A 2 41.89 23.49 -22.95
CA LEU A 2 41.02 24.08 -21.92
C LEU A 2 40.19 25.22 -22.53
N ILE A 3 38.87 25.03 -22.59
CA ILE A 3 37.92 26.11 -22.85
C ILE A 3 37.73 26.84 -21.53
N ALA A 4 38.42 27.97 -21.37
CA ALA A 4 38.20 28.89 -20.28
C ALA A 4 36.78 29.46 -20.39
N ALA A 5 35.89 29.04 -19.48
CA ALA A 5 34.61 29.69 -19.30
C ALA A 5 34.86 31.09 -18.75
N GLN A 6 34.81 32.07 -19.63
CA GLN A 6 34.74 33.49 -19.29
C GLN A 6 33.54 33.69 -18.37
N THR A 7 33.81 33.94 -17.10
CA THR A 7 32.88 34.67 -16.24
C THR A 7 32.54 35.98 -16.96
N PRO A 8 31.26 36.37 -17.06
CA PRO A 8 30.94 37.72 -17.51
C PRO A 8 31.44 38.65 -16.42
N GLN A 9 32.65 39.17 -16.61
CA GLN A 9 33.03 40.48 -16.13
C GLN A 9 31.83 41.37 -16.44
N LEU A 10 31.18 41.90 -15.41
CA LEU A 10 30.16 42.93 -15.56
C LEU A 10 30.84 44.07 -16.29
N SER A 11 30.65 44.03 -17.61
CA SER A 11 31.21 44.93 -18.58
C SER A 11 30.73 46.32 -18.20
N THR A 12 31.71 47.16 -17.89
CA THR A 12 31.75 48.56 -18.32
C THR A 12 30.39 49.20 -18.56
N SER A 13 30.04 50.12 -17.66
CA SER A 13 28.96 51.10 -17.77
C SER A 13 28.97 51.83 -19.12
N GLN A 14 28.52 51.17 -20.17
CA GLN A 14 28.31 51.81 -21.46
C GLN A 14 26.88 52.34 -21.47
N PRO A 15 26.69 53.65 -21.70
CA PRO A 15 25.36 54.20 -21.83
C PRO A 15 24.63 53.47 -22.97
N LEU A 16 23.41 53.00 -22.68
CA LEU A 16 22.56 52.37 -23.70
C LEU A 16 22.41 53.32 -24.89
N SER A 17 22.50 52.76 -26.10
CA SER A 17 22.48 53.55 -27.33
C SER A 17 21.24 54.48 -27.40
N PRO A 18 21.35 55.68 -28.01
CA PRO A 18 20.27 56.65 -28.06
C PRO A 18 19.04 56.19 -28.86
N LYS A 19 19.13 55.06 -29.56
CA LYS A 19 18.05 54.40 -30.30
C LYS A 19 17.04 53.67 -29.40
N VAL A 20 17.36 53.48 -28.12
CA VAL A 20 16.49 52.82 -27.14
C VAL A 20 15.49 53.83 -26.55
N PRO A 21 14.20 53.46 -26.38
CA PRO A 21 13.20 54.32 -25.74
C PRO A 21 13.69 54.91 -24.41
N VAL A 22 13.37 56.19 -24.17
CA VAL A 22 13.85 56.95 -23.00
C VAL A 22 13.47 56.26 -21.68
N GLU A 23 12.26 55.70 -21.60
CA GLU A 23 11.74 54.97 -20.44
C GLU A 23 12.64 53.78 -20.06
N VAL A 24 13.07 52.99 -21.04
CA VAL A 24 13.93 51.82 -20.83
C VAL A 24 15.33 52.25 -20.37
N ARG A 25 15.85 53.37 -20.89
CA ARG A 25 17.13 53.93 -20.45
C ARG A 25 17.08 54.43 -19.01
N LEU A 26 16.02 55.15 -18.64
CA LEU A 26 15.81 55.63 -17.27
C LEU A 26 15.66 54.47 -16.28
N LEU A 27 14.91 53.42 -16.64
CA LEU A 27 14.78 52.22 -15.80
C LEU A 27 16.12 51.49 -15.63
N HIS A 28 16.91 51.36 -16.70
CA HIS A 28 18.23 50.75 -16.63
C HIS A 28 19.20 51.54 -15.74
N GLU A 29 19.22 52.87 -15.87
CA GLU A 29 20.03 53.75 -15.02
C GLU A 29 19.58 53.72 -13.55
N ALA A 30 18.26 53.70 -13.30
CA ALA A 30 17.71 53.58 -11.95
C ALA A 30 18.10 52.24 -11.31
N ASN A 31 17.96 51.14 -12.05
CA ASN A 31 18.35 49.80 -11.60
C ASN A 31 19.86 49.72 -11.32
N TYR A 32 20.70 50.32 -12.18
CA TYR A 32 22.14 50.36 -11.97
C TYR A 32 22.52 51.15 -10.71
N LYS A 33 21.93 52.35 -10.53
CA LYS A 33 22.14 53.16 -9.32
C LYS A 33 21.69 52.43 -8.07
N GLN A 34 20.56 51.72 -8.12
CA GLN A 34 20.06 50.92 -7.02
C GLN A 34 20.99 49.74 -6.69
N MET A 35 21.45 49.01 -7.70
CA MET A 35 22.40 47.90 -7.52
C MET A 35 23.74 48.38 -6.95
N SER A 36 24.26 49.51 -7.43
CA SER A 36 25.50 50.12 -6.92
C SER A 36 25.35 50.56 -5.46
N ARG A 37 24.24 51.19 -5.09
CA ARG A 37 23.94 51.54 -3.69
C ARG A 37 23.84 50.31 -2.80
N GLN A 38 23.16 49.25 -3.26
CA GLN A 38 23.06 48.00 -2.52
C GLN A 38 24.42 47.31 -2.33
N GLN A 39 25.27 47.29 -3.36
CA GLN A 39 26.64 46.77 -3.24
C GLN A 39 27.49 47.59 -2.26
N ALA A 40 27.44 48.93 -2.35
CA ALA A 40 28.17 49.81 -1.43
C ALA A 40 27.72 49.59 0.03
N LYS A 41 26.41 49.46 0.25
CA LYS A 41 25.83 49.16 1.57
C LYS A 41 26.31 47.80 2.11
N ARG A 42 26.25 46.74 1.30
CA ARG A 42 26.73 45.41 1.70
C ARG A 42 28.22 45.41 2.05
N MET A 43 29.04 46.14 1.29
CA MET A 43 30.47 46.27 1.57
C MET A 43 30.76 47.02 2.88
N GLN A 44 29.96 48.02 3.23
CA GLN A 44 30.04 48.70 4.52
C GLN A 44 29.60 47.79 5.66
N GLU A 45 28.45 47.14 5.54
CA GLU A 45 27.92 46.18 6.52
C GLU A 45 28.91 45.02 6.77
N GLU A 46 29.56 44.49 5.72
CA GLU A 46 30.56 43.44 5.85
C GLU A 46 31.83 43.94 6.59
N ARG A 47 32.26 45.18 6.33
CA ARG A 47 33.39 45.79 7.05
C ARG A 47 33.05 45.99 8.53
N GLU A 48 31.84 46.47 8.83
CA GLU A 48 31.36 46.65 10.20
C GLU A 48 31.22 45.31 10.93
N LEU A 49 30.68 44.27 10.27
CA LEU A 49 30.62 42.92 10.84
C LEU A 49 32.03 42.38 11.14
N ARG A 50 32.97 42.51 10.20
CA ARG A 50 34.35 42.04 10.39
C ARG A 50 35.07 42.77 11.52
N GLN A 51 34.79 44.06 11.73
CA GLN A 51 35.38 44.86 12.82
C GLN A 51 34.71 44.56 14.17
N ASN A 52 33.40 44.33 14.19
CA ASN A 52 32.61 44.21 15.41
C ASN A 52 32.34 42.76 15.85
N CYS A 53 32.67 41.75 15.05
CA CYS A 53 32.52 40.34 15.44
C CYS A 53 33.55 39.93 16.51
N THR A 54 33.08 39.74 17.74
CA THR A 54 33.82 39.17 18.88
C THR A 54 33.90 37.64 18.85
N PHE A 55 33.05 36.98 18.05
CA PHE A 55 32.99 35.53 17.94
C PHE A 55 34.09 34.99 17.01
N LYS A 56 35.09 34.30 17.59
CA LYS A 56 36.19 33.64 16.87
C LYS A 56 36.11 32.13 17.12
N PRO A 57 35.30 31.38 16.36
CA PRO A 57 35.19 29.95 16.57
C PRO A 57 36.52 29.26 16.26
N ASN A 58 36.88 28.26 17.06
CA ASN A 58 38.10 27.50 16.87
C ASN A 58 37.88 26.46 15.76
N ILE A 59 38.05 26.88 14.50
CA ILE A 59 37.83 26.01 13.35
C ILE A 59 39.02 25.04 13.21
N SER A 60 38.72 23.76 13.08
CA SER A 60 39.72 22.69 12.97
C SER A 60 40.67 22.91 11.77
N LYS A 61 41.89 22.34 11.87
CA LYS A 61 42.95 22.44 10.84
C LYS A 61 42.52 21.91 9.46
N THR A 62 41.46 21.10 9.39
CA THR A 62 40.88 20.58 8.14
C THR A 62 40.21 21.68 7.30
N SER A 63 39.83 22.81 7.90
CA SER A 63 39.35 23.98 7.15
C SER A 63 40.43 24.61 6.25
N ARG A 64 41.72 24.38 6.52
CA ARG A 64 42.84 24.84 5.65
C ARG A 64 43.01 24.01 4.38
N LEU A 65 42.44 22.80 4.35
CA LEU A 65 42.46 21.90 3.19
C LEU A 65 41.31 22.19 2.21
N LEU A 66 40.34 23.02 2.62
CA LEU A 66 39.35 23.56 1.70
C LEU A 66 40.06 24.63 0.86
N ASP A 67 40.18 24.35 -0.43
CA ASP A 67 40.80 25.25 -1.38
C ASP A 67 40.06 26.60 -1.34
N LYS A 68 40.73 27.73 -1.14
CA LYS A 68 40.04 29.02 -0.96
C LYS A 68 39.26 29.47 -2.20
N ASN A 69 39.53 28.83 -3.33
CA ASN A 69 38.91 29.06 -4.64
C ASN A 69 37.72 28.14 -4.90
N ASP A 70 37.38 27.27 -3.94
CA ASP A 70 36.23 26.40 -4.05
C ASP A 70 34.94 27.18 -3.89
N ARG A 71 34.16 27.22 -4.96
CA ARG A 71 32.82 27.78 -4.95
C ARG A 71 31.99 27.14 -3.81
N PRO A 72 31.12 27.91 -3.14
CA PRO A 72 30.34 27.39 -2.02
C PRO A 72 29.50 26.18 -2.46
N LEU A 73 29.22 25.27 -1.53
CA LEU A 73 28.63 23.97 -1.83
C LEU A 73 27.35 24.10 -2.67
N HIS A 74 26.46 25.05 -2.35
CA HIS A 74 25.19 25.29 -3.04
C HIS A 74 25.33 25.60 -4.54
N GLU A 75 26.44 26.21 -4.98
CA GLU A 75 26.72 26.46 -6.40
C GLU A 75 27.23 25.21 -7.14
N ARG A 76 27.85 24.27 -6.41
CA ARG A 76 28.46 23.05 -6.97
C ARG A 76 27.67 21.77 -6.73
N VAL A 77 26.57 21.80 -5.96
CA VAL A 77 25.78 20.59 -5.62
C VAL A 77 25.46 19.77 -6.85
N TRP A 78 25.05 20.42 -7.94
CA TRP A 78 24.68 19.73 -9.15
C TRP A 78 25.87 19.06 -9.86
N GLN A 79 27.04 19.72 -9.87
CA GLN A 79 28.28 19.13 -10.40
C GLN A 79 28.69 17.92 -9.57
N LEU A 80 28.63 18.04 -8.23
CA LEU A 80 28.96 16.93 -7.32
C LEU A 80 27.99 15.75 -7.46
N GLN A 81 26.69 16.02 -7.64
CA GLN A 81 25.69 14.99 -7.91
C GLN A 81 25.96 14.29 -9.25
N ARG A 82 26.26 15.06 -10.30
CA ARG A 82 26.62 14.53 -11.62
C ARG A 82 27.88 13.68 -11.56
N ASP A 83 28.95 14.18 -10.94
CA ASP A 83 30.22 13.47 -10.81
C ASP A 83 30.05 12.18 -10.00
N ARG A 84 29.25 12.22 -8.93
CA ARG A 84 28.89 11.03 -8.16
C ARG A 84 28.15 10.01 -9.02
N GLN A 85 27.15 10.45 -9.79
CA GLN A 85 26.40 9.59 -10.70
C GLN A 85 27.30 8.99 -11.78
N GLN A 86 28.20 9.79 -12.36
CA GLN A 86 29.16 9.32 -13.36
C GLN A 86 30.14 8.28 -12.78
N ARG A 87 30.67 8.52 -11.57
CA ARG A 87 31.53 7.53 -10.89
C ARG A 87 30.79 6.24 -10.60
N LEU A 88 29.55 6.32 -10.12
CA LEU A 88 28.71 5.14 -9.89
C LEU A 88 28.44 4.38 -11.19
N MET A 89 28.11 5.08 -12.27
CA MET A 89 27.89 4.48 -13.59
C MET A 89 29.15 3.81 -14.12
N GLN A 90 30.31 4.47 -14.03
CA GLN A 90 31.59 3.89 -14.43
C GLN A 90 31.96 2.65 -13.61
N ALA A 91 31.69 2.65 -12.31
CA ALA A 91 31.91 1.49 -11.45
C ALA A 91 31.03 0.31 -11.87
N LYS A 92 29.74 0.55 -12.13
CA LYS A 92 28.80 -0.46 -12.64
C LYS A 92 29.26 -1.05 -13.97
N VAL A 93 29.61 -0.20 -14.93
CA VAL A 93 30.10 -0.64 -16.25
C VAL A 93 31.38 -1.50 -16.12
N LYS A 94 32.29 -1.13 -15.22
CA LYS A 94 33.51 -1.94 -14.96
C LYS A 94 33.18 -3.30 -14.36
N GLU A 95 32.24 -3.35 -13.43
CA GLU A 95 31.79 -4.60 -12.78
C GLU A 95 31.06 -5.52 -13.79
N GLU A 96 30.23 -4.95 -14.66
CA GLU A 96 29.54 -5.66 -15.75
C GLU A 96 30.52 -6.18 -16.82
N LEU A 97 31.56 -5.42 -17.16
CA LEU A 97 32.62 -5.86 -18.09
C LEU A 97 33.53 -6.93 -17.49
N SER A 98 33.74 -6.90 -16.17
CA SER A 98 34.56 -7.89 -15.47
C SER A 98 33.89 -9.25 -15.34
N ASN A 99 32.55 -9.29 -15.36
CA ASN A 99 31.76 -10.49 -15.13
C ASN A 99 30.79 -10.72 -16.31
N PRO A 100 31.17 -11.54 -17.33
CA PRO A 100 30.34 -11.78 -18.52
C PRO A 100 29.01 -12.48 -18.23
N ASP A 101 28.82 -13.03 -17.03
CA ASP A 101 27.58 -13.64 -16.55
C ASP A 101 26.63 -12.66 -15.84
N LEU A 102 27.08 -11.42 -15.54
CA LEU A 102 26.24 -10.37 -14.94
C LEU A 102 25.56 -9.47 -15.99
N THR A 103 25.92 -9.59 -17.26
CA THR A 103 25.20 -8.88 -18.33
C THR A 103 23.90 -9.62 -18.63
N PHE A 104 22.78 -8.95 -18.37
CA PHE A 104 21.43 -9.42 -18.68
C PHE A 104 21.29 -9.72 -20.19
N LYS A 105 21.63 -10.95 -20.57
CA LYS A 105 21.21 -11.55 -21.84
C LYS A 105 19.92 -12.28 -21.52
N PRO A 106 18.74 -11.70 -21.80
CA PRO A 106 17.49 -12.39 -21.53
C PRO A 106 17.45 -13.67 -22.37
N ILE A 107 17.66 -14.81 -21.72
CA ILE A 107 17.45 -16.12 -22.36
C ILE A 107 15.94 -16.31 -22.40
N ILE A 108 15.34 -16.05 -23.56
CA ILE A 108 13.91 -16.31 -23.76
C ILE A 108 13.70 -17.81 -23.64
N ASN A 109 12.96 -18.22 -22.62
CA ASN A 109 12.58 -19.60 -22.39
C ASN A 109 11.93 -20.20 -23.66
N GLU A 110 12.25 -21.44 -24.00
CA GLU A 110 11.75 -22.13 -25.20
C GLU A 110 10.23 -22.07 -25.31
N LYS A 111 9.52 -22.14 -24.17
CA LYS A 111 8.05 -21.99 -24.13
C LYS A 111 7.61 -20.61 -24.62
N SER A 112 8.28 -19.56 -24.21
CA SER A 112 8.01 -18.19 -24.64
C SER A 112 8.35 -17.99 -26.12
N GLN A 113 9.41 -18.64 -26.62
CA GLN A 113 9.71 -18.65 -28.07
C GLN A 113 8.62 -19.34 -28.87
N LYS A 114 8.11 -20.48 -28.40
CA LYS A 114 6.98 -21.18 -29.04
C LYS A 114 5.73 -20.30 -29.05
N ILE A 115 5.35 -19.71 -27.92
CA ILE A 115 4.22 -18.78 -27.83
C ILE A 115 4.41 -17.58 -28.76
N ALA A 116 5.63 -17.04 -28.88
CA ALA A 116 5.92 -15.93 -29.78
C ALA A 116 5.77 -16.34 -31.24
N LYS A 117 6.21 -17.54 -31.63
CA LYS A 117 6.02 -18.08 -32.99
C LYS A 117 4.55 -18.36 -33.28
N ASP A 118 3.84 -19.00 -32.36
CA ASP A 118 2.41 -19.32 -32.48
C ASP A 118 1.55 -18.04 -32.56
N ARG A 119 1.94 -16.98 -31.83
CA ARG A 119 1.25 -15.68 -31.86
C ARG A 119 1.71 -14.76 -32.98
N ALA A 120 2.89 -14.96 -33.55
CA ALA A 120 3.35 -14.14 -34.66
C ALA A 120 2.40 -14.29 -35.85
N GLY A 121 1.88 -15.50 -36.09
CA GLY A 121 1.06 -15.82 -37.24
C GLY A 121 1.91 -15.75 -38.52
N GLU A 122 1.72 -16.68 -39.44
CA GLU A 122 2.47 -16.68 -40.70
C GLU A 122 2.11 -15.43 -41.53
N GLY A 123 2.96 -14.40 -41.49
CA GLY A 123 2.95 -13.28 -42.43
C GLY A 123 1.83 -12.24 -42.31
N LYS A 124 0.92 -12.33 -41.33
CA LYS A 124 -0.19 -11.37 -41.17
C LYS A 124 0.25 -10.05 -40.52
N ASN A 125 -0.33 -8.94 -40.97
CA ASN A 125 -0.11 -7.63 -40.35
C ASN A 125 -0.69 -7.59 -38.93
N VAL A 126 -0.06 -6.80 -38.05
CA VAL A 126 -0.44 -6.72 -36.62
C VAL A 126 -1.91 -6.32 -36.43
N ALA A 127 -2.42 -5.41 -37.25
CA ALA A 127 -3.80 -4.95 -37.19
C ALA A 127 -4.80 -6.05 -37.54
N GLU A 128 -4.56 -6.78 -38.61
CA GLU A 128 -5.40 -7.90 -39.07
C GLU A 128 -5.43 -9.02 -38.03
N ARG A 129 -4.27 -9.35 -37.44
CA ARG A 129 -4.18 -10.30 -36.34
C ARG A 129 -4.99 -9.88 -35.11
N LEU A 130 -4.96 -8.60 -34.74
CA LEU A 130 -5.73 -8.11 -33.59
C LEU A 130 -7.24 -8.16 -33.85
N HIS A 131 -7.67 -7.86 -35.08
CA HIS A 131 -9.06 -8.00 -35.49
C HIS A 131 -9.53 -9.46 -35.39
N GLU A 132 -8.80 -10.41 -35.97
CA GLU A 132 -9.13 -11.84 -35.86
C GLU A 132 -9.17 -12.32 -34.40
N GLN A 133 -8.19 -11.92 -33.58
CA GLN A 133 -8.20 -12.27 -32.16
C GLN A 133 -9.39 -11.66 -31.41
N SER A 134 -9.81 -10.45 -31.77
CA SER A 134 -10.98 -9.80 -31.19
C SER A 134 -12.28 -10.53 -31.57
N GLU A 135 -12.42 -10.95 -32.83
CA GLU A 135 -13.57 -11.70 -33.32
C GLU A 135 -13.65 -13.09 -32.67
N ILE A 136 -12.52 -13.79 -32.57
CA ILE A 136 -12.45 -15.10 -31.88
C ILE A 136 -12.81 -14.95 -30.40
N SER A 137 -12.34 -13.89 -29.74
CA SER A 137 -12.65 -13.62 -28.34
C SER A 137 -14.14 -13.29 -28.14
N LEU A 138 -14.71 -12.45 -29.02
CA LEU A 138 -16.14 -12.13 -29.03
C LEU A 138 -16.99 -13.37 -29.27
N TYR A 139 -16.63 -14.19 -30.26
CA TYR A 139 -17.33 -15.43 -30.57
C TYR A 139 -17.32 -16.38 -29.36
N ARG A 140 -16.16 -16.59 -28.73
CA ARG A 140 -16.04 -17.41 -27.50
C ARG A 140 -16.92 -16.88 -26.37
N LYS A 141 -16.94 -15.56 -26.18
CA LYS A 141 -17.78 -14.92 -25.16
C LYS A 141 -19.26 -15.12 -25.45
N LEU A 142 -19.71 -14.92 -26.69
CA LEU A 142 -21.08 -15.15 -27.11
C LEU A 142 -21.49 -16.60 -26.95
N THR A 143 -20.65 -17.56 -27.37
CA THR A 143 -20.95 -18.99 -27.16
C THR A 143 -21.05 -19.35 -25.68
N LYS A 144 -20.20 -18.77 -24.83
CA LYS A 144 -20.25 -19.02 -23.37
C LYS A 144 -21.53 -18.45 -22.75
N VAL A 145 -21.93 -17.25 -23.16
CA VAL A 145 -23.18 -16.62 -22.72
C VAL A 145 -24.38 -17.45 -23.17
N ALA A 146 -24.43 -17.87 -24.44
CA ALA A 146 -25.49 -18.72 -24.97
C ALA A 146 -25.55 -20.08 -24.24
N MET A 147 -24.41 -20.70 -23.92
CA MET A 147 -24.37 -21.92 -23.11
C MET A 147 -24.94 -21.67 -21.71
N ILE A 148 -24.52 -20.60 -21.03
CA ILE A 148 -25.02 -20.24 -19.70
C ILE A 148 -26.52 -19.93 -19.73
N GLU A 149 -27.00 -19.21 -20.74
CA GLU A 149 -28.43 -18.93 -20.92
C GLU A 149 -29.23 -20.21 -21.18
N SER A 150 -28.69 -21.13 -21.98
CA SER A 150 -29.29 -22.45 -22.21
C SER A 150 -29.29 -23.31 -20.94
N GLU A 151 -28.26 -23.20 -20.10
CA GLU A 151 -28.17 -23.90 -18.82
C GLU A 151 -29.16 -23.32 -17.81
N ARG A 152 -29.26 -21.98 -17.73
CA ARG A 152 -30.25 -21.27 -16.90
C ARG A 152 -31.68 -21.59 -17.31
N ALA A 153 -31.99 -21.61 -18.60
CA ALA A 153 -33.30 -22.03 -19.10
C ALA A 153 -33.64 -23.49 -18.73
N LYS A 154 -32.62 -24.35 -18.56
CA LYS A 154 -32.78 -25.72 -18.05
C LYS A 154 -32.84 -25.80 -16.52
N ASP A 155 -32.35 -24.79 -15.80
CA ASP A 155 -32.39 -24.70 -14.33
C ASP A 155 -33.69 -24.04 -13.82
N GLU A 156 -34.48 -23.41 -14.68
CA GLU A 156 -35.81 -22.85 -14.37
C GLU A 156 -36.91 -23.91 -14.19
N SER A 157 -36.64 -25.19 -14.49
CA SER A 157 -37.47 -26.29 -14.01
C SER A 157 -36.91 -26.78 -12.68
N PHE A 158 -37.71 -26.71 -11.60
CA PHE A 158 -37.40 -27.26 -10.27
C PHE A 158 -37.29 -28.79 -10.33
N GLN A 159 -36.22 -29.27 -10.97
CA GLN A 159 -35.83 -30.66 -11.06
C GLN A 159 -34.47 -30.76 -10.36
N PRO A 160 -34.37 -31.48 -9.23
CA PRO A 160 -33.10 -31.62 -8.54
C PRO A 160 -32.11 -32.31 -9.46
N ARG A 161 -31.03 -31.61 -9.82
CA ARG A 161 -29.92 -32.20 -10.58
C ARG A 161 -29.12 -33.08 -9.65
N ILE A 162 -29.38 -34.39 -9.71
CA ILE A 162 -28.55 -35.40 -9.05
C ILE A 162 -27.19 -35.41 -9.76
N ASN A 163 -26.10 -35.50 -8.98
CA ASN A 163 -24.76 -35.49 -9.53
C ASN A 163 -24.56 -36.75 -10.40
N PRO A 164 -24.02 -36.67 -11.62
CA PRO A 164 -23.76 -37.87 -12.43
C PRO A 164 -22.80 -38.85 -11.75
N ASN A 165 -22.00 -38.37 -10.78
CA ASN A 165 -21.17 -39.24 -9.96
C ASN A 165 -22.00 -40.07 -8.96
N SER A 166 -23.11 -39.55 -8.43
CA SER A 166 -24.00 -40.36 -7.58
C SER A 166 -24.64 -41.50 -8.36
N ASP A 167 -25.01 -41.30 -9.63
CA ASP A 167 -25.56 -42.38 -10.46
C ASP A 167 -24.51 -43.46 -10.73
N LYS A 168 -23.27 -43.06 -11.04
CA LYS A 168 -22.15 -44.01 -11.19
C LYS A 168 -21.87 -44.80 -9.91
N ILE A 169 -21.92 -44.15 -8.74
CA ILE A 169 -21.74 -44.81 -7.45
C ILE A 169 -22.86 -45.82 -7.20
N LEU A 170 -24.10 -45.51 -7.58
CA LEU A 170 -25.23 -46.44 -7.46
C LEU A 170 -25.08 -47.63 -8.39
N GLU A 171 -24.73 -47.41 -9.66
CA GLU A 171 -24.49 -48.46 -10.65
C GLU A 171 -23.33 -49.39 -10.27
N GLN A 172 -22.25 -48.84 -9.70
CA GLN A 172 -21.10 -49.62 -9.23
C GLN A 172 -21.38 -50.40 -7.95
N SER A 173 -22.42 -50.03 -7.20
CA SER A 173 -22.75 -50.70 -5.93
C SER A 173 -23.67 -51.90 -6.16
N GLU A 174 -23.16 -53.11 -5.95
CA GLU A 174 -23.97 -54.34 -6.08
C GLU A 174 -25.22 -54.34 -5.18
N LYS A 175 -25.18 -53.62 -4.06
CA LYS A 175 -26.27 -53.58 -3.06
C LYS A 175 -27.36 -52.57 -3.37
N PHE A 176 -27.04 -51.52 -4.12
CA PHE A 176 -27.94 -50.39 -4.36
C PHE A 176 -28.23 -50.12 -5.84
N ALA A 177 -27.61 -50.87 -6.75
CA ALA A 177 -27.95 -50.86 -8.16
C ALA A 177 -29.44 -51.20 -8.37
N GLY A 178 -30.16 -50.31 -9.05
CA GLY A 178 -31.57 -50.50 -9.42
C GLY A 178 -32.60 -50.26 -8.31
N LYS A 179 -32.20 -49.89 -7.08
CA LYS A 179 -33.14 -49.54 -6.00
C LYS A 179 -33.43 -48.06 -5.96
N ASP A 180 -34.67 -47.65 -5.67
CA ASP A 180 -35.02 -46.24 -5.52
C ASP A 180 -34.53 -45.67 -4.16
N PHE A 181 -34.47 -44.34 -4.03
CA PHE A 181 -34.02 -43.66 -2.81
C PHE A 181 -34.80 -44.11 -1.58
N PHE A 182 -36.12 -44.24 -1.69
CA PHE A 182 -36.97 -44.65 -0.57
C PHE A 182 -36.67 -46.08 -0.10
N ASP A 183 -36.40 -47.00 -1.03
CA ASP A 183 -36.04 -48.38 -0.70
C ASP A 183 -34.69 -48.44 0.02
N ARG A 184 -33.71 -47.68 -0.46
CA ARG A 184 -32.39 -47.57 0.20
C ARG A 184 -32.51 -46.98 1.60
N GLN A 185 -33.35 -45.96 1.77
CA GLN A 185 -33.58 -45.33 3.06
C GLN A 185 -34.25 -46.29 4.05
N ASN A 186 -35.22 -47.08 3.58
CA ASN A 186 -35.89 -48.12 4.38
C ASN A 186 -34.93 -49.24 4.77
N GLU A 187 -34.08 -49.71 3.85
CA GLU A 187 -33.04 -50.70 4.16
C GLU A 187 -32.03 -50.19 5.19
N TYR A 188 -31.62 -48.93 5.09
CA TYR A 188 -30.72 -48.31 6.07
C TYR A 188 -31.37 -48.23 7.46
N GLN A 189 -32.63 -47.80 7.54
CA GLN A 189 -33.39 -47.75 8.80
C GLN A 189 -33.57 -49.16 9.40
N PHE A 190 -33.94 -50.13 8.57
CA PHE A 190 -34.10 -51.52 8.99
C PHE A 190 -32.77 -52.10 9.49
N LYS A 191 -31.66 -51.85 8.78
CA LYS A 191 -30.33 -52.27 9.21
C LYS A 191 -29.90 -51.60 10.50
N LYS A 192 -30.17 -50.31 10.68
CA LYS A 192 -29.87 -49.57 11.91
C LYS A 192 -30.64 -50.14 13.11
N LEU A 193 -31.93 -50.45 12.91
CA LEU A 193 -32.76 -51.11 13.93
C LEU A 193 -32.24 -52.52 14.25
N LYS A 194 -31.89 -53.30 13.22
CA LYS A 194 -31.36 -54.65 13.36
C LYS A 194 -30.01 -54.68 14.10
N LEU A 195 -29.07 -53.81 13.74
CA LEU A 195 -27.82 -53.64 14.52
C LEU A 195 -28.11 -53.19 15.95
N SER A 196 -29.06 -52.27 16.17
CA SER A 196 -29.42 -51.84 17.52
C SER A 196 -30.02 -52.96 18.37
N SER A 197 -30.76 -53.89 17.77
CA SER A 197 -31.33 -55.04 18.47
C SER A 197 -30.33 -56.18 18.66
N GLU A 198 -29.46 -56.44 17.68
CA GLU A 198 -28.41 -57.47 17.75
C GLU A 198 -27.32 -57.09 18.75
N ASN A 199 -27.00 -55.80 18.87
CA ASN A 199 -25.97 -55.29 19.78
C ASN A 199 -26.31 -55.40 21.27
N LEU A 200 -27.56 -55.70 21.65
CA LEU A 200 -27.95 -55.82 23.05
C LEU A 200 -27.81 -57.24 23.61
N ASN A 201 -27.81 -58.29 22.78
CA ASN A 201 -27.93 -59.66 23.27
C ASN A 201 -26.93 -60.69 22.70
N GLU A 202 -26.03 -60.34 21.77
CA GLU A 202 -25.14 -61.33 21.12
C GLU A 202 -23.65 -60.96 21.02
N PHE A 203 -23.11 -60.09 21.89
CA PHE A 203 -21.65 -59.96 22.02
C PHE A 203 -21.15 -60.59 23.32
N SER A 204 -20.66 -61.83 23.22
CA SER A 204 -19.84 -62.48 24.25
C SER A 204 -18.41 -61.90 24.34
N PHE A 205 -18.04 -61.07 23.37
CA PHE A 205 -16.75 -60.38 23.31
C PHE A 205 -16.92 -58.93 23.72
N ALA A 206 -16.72 -58.65 25.01
CA ALA A 206 -16.39 -57.32 25.50
C ALA A 206 -14.85 -57.24 25.51
N PRO A 207 -14.19 -56.76 24.44
CA PRO A 207 -12.77 -56.49 24.54
C PRO A 207 -12.60 -55.50 25.67
N ASP A 208 -11.62 -55.75 26.53
CA ASP A 208 -11.26 -54.85 27.61
C ASP A 208 -10.67 -53.60 26.95
N ILE A 209 -11.55 -52.66 26.56
CA ILE A 209 -11.15 -51.35 26.03
C ILE A 209 -10.64 -50.60 27.26
N ARG A 210 -9.40 -50.91 27.64
CA ARG A 210 -8.73 -50.32 28.78
C ARG A 210 -8.97 -48.82 28.74
N SER A 211 -9.45 -48.27 29.87
CA SER A 211 -9.66 -46.84 30.02
C SER A 211 -8.45 -46.08 29.48
N ALA A 212 -8.66 -44.95 28.81
CA ALA A 212 -7.57 -44.16 28.20
C ALA A 212 -6.44 -43.85 29.20
N GLU A 213 -6.77 -43.77 30.50
CA GLU A 213 -5.81 -43.64 31.60
C GLU A 213 -4.85 -44.82 31.73
N ALA A 214 -5.34 -46.05 31.48
CA ALA A 214 -4.54 -47.27 31.51
C ALA A 214 -3.59 -47.44 30.32
N LEU A 215 -3.63 -46.53 29.33
CA LEU A 215 -2.66 -46.43 28.24
C LEU A 215 -1.58 -45.36 28.48
N LEU A 216 -1.78 -44.47 29.46
CA LEU A 216 -0.78 -43.47 29.81
C LEU A 216 0.39 -44.12 30.57
N PRO A 217 1.62 -43.62 30.44
CA PRO A 217 2.74 -44.00 31.31
C PRO A 217 2.39 -43.76 32.79
N PRO A 218 2.94 -44.56 33.73
CA PRO A 218 2.62 -44.45 35.15
C PRO A 218 2.85 -43.04 35.70
N GLU A 219 3.86 -42.32 35.24
CA GLU A 219 4.11 -40.94 35.69
C GLU A 219 2.99 -39.96 35.29
N ARG A 220 2.29 -40.22 34.18
CA ARG A 220 1.19 -39.37 33.67
C ARG A 220 -0.18 -39.75 34.24
N ARG A 221 -0.31 -40.91 34.88
CA ARG A 221 -1.56 -41.35 35.52
C ARG A 221 -1.79 -40.66 36.86
N SER A 222 -0.71 -40.39 37.59
CA SER A 222 -0.73 -39.74 38.90
C SER A 222 -0.31 -38.27 38.86
N GLU A 223 -0.29 -37.65 37.68
CA GLU A 223 0.06 -36.22 37.57
C GLU A 223 -1.04 -35.36 38.22
N SER A 224 -0.62 -34.38 39.02
CA SER A 224 -1.54 -33.35 39.52
C SER A 224 -2.06 -32.50 38.37
N TYR A 225 -3.24 -31.90 38.53
CA TYR A 225 -3.82 -31.02 37.52
C TYR A 225 -2.87 -29.87 37.11
N LEU A 226 -2.14 -29.29 38.07
CA LEU A 226 -1.17 -28.23 37.79
C LEU A 226 0.05 -28.74 37.01
N ASP A 227 0.55 -29.93 37.35
CA ASP A 227 1.69 -30.55 36.66
C ASP A 227 1.32 -30.97 35.23
N ARG A 228 0.06 -31.42 35.01
CA ARG A 228 -0.51 -31.63 33.67
C ARG A 228 -0.53 -30.35 32.85
N LEU A 229 -0.98 -29.24 33.42
CA LEU A 229 -1.03 -27.95 32.74
C LEU A 229 0.37 -27.47 32.37
N GLU A 230 1.33 -27.55 33.30
CA GLU A 230 2.73 -27.18 33.05
C GLU A 230 3.34 -28.04 31.95
N ARG A 231 3.11 -29.36 31.99
CA ARG A 231 3.57 -30.30 30.95
C ARG A 231 3.03 -29.93 29.58
N LEU A 232 1.71 -29.74 29.45
CA LEU A 232 1.07 -29.44 28.17
C LEU A 232 1.44 -28.05 27.64
N ALA A 233 1.57 -27.06 28.51
CA ALA A 233 1.85 -25.67 28.09
C ALA A 233 3.31 -25.47 27.65
N TYR A 234 4.26 -26.08 28.36
CA TYR A 234 5.68 -25.80 28.19
C TYR A 234 6.49 -27.04 27.84
N ARG A 235 6.48 -28.08 28.69
CA ARG A 235 7.41 -29.21 28.54
C ARG A 235 7.20 -30.00 27.24
N ASP A 236 5.95 -30.31 26.88
CA ASP A 236 5.65 -31.05 25.65
C ASP A 236 5.96 -30.20 24.40
N LYS A 237 5.71 -28.88 24.47
CA LYS A 237 6.04 -27.94 23.39
C LYS A 237 7.54 -27.88 23.17
N ASP A 238 8.33 -27.77 24.23
CA ASP A 238 9.78 -27.74 24.19
C ASP A 238 10.35 -29.07 23.69
N GLN A 239 9.79 -30.21 24.12
CA GLN A 239 10.16 -31.53 23.60
C GLN A 239 9.87 -31.66 22.10
N ILE A 240 8.70 -31.20 21.63
CA ILE A 240 8.39 -31.20 20.20
C ILE A 240 9.36 -30.29 19.43
N GLN A 241 9.70 -29.12 19.97
CA GLN A 241 10.66 -28.21 19.34
C GLN A 241 12.05 -28.82 19.24
N THR A 242 12.58 -29.37 20.33
CA THR A 242 13.90 -30.03 20.37
C THR A 242 13.98 -31.22 19.41
N VAL A 243 12.93 -32.06 19.32
CA VAL A 243 12.87 -33.14 18.32
C VAL A 243 12.85 -32.55 16.91
N ARG A 244 12.07 -31.50 16.67
CA ARG A 244 11.99 -30.84 15.37
C ARG A 244 13.34 -30.25 14.96
N ASP A 245 14.05 -29.63 15.89
CA ASP A 245 15.33 -29.00 15.65
C ASP A 245 16.43 -30.03 15.45
N SER A 246 16.45 -31.13 16.20
CA SER A 246 17.37 -32.24 15.93
C SER A 246 17.16 -32.88 14.56
N ILE A 247 15.90 -33.07 14.11
CA ILE A 247 15.60 -33.52 12.74
C ILE A 247 16.10 -32.51 11.70
N LYS A 248 15.88 -31.21 11.92
CA LYS A 248 16.39 -30.17 11.02
C LYS A 248 17.92 -30.21 10.96
N GLU A 249 18.61 -30.30 12.08
CA GLU A 249 20.07 -30.36 12.13
C GLU A 249 20.60 -31.61 11.41
N GLN A 250 19.98 -32.77 11.64
CA GLN A 250 20.32 -34.01 10.93
C GLN A 250 20.11 -33.89 9.42
N TYR A 251 19.04 -33.21 8.98
CA TYR A 251 18.78 -32.99 7.56
C TYR A 251 19.76 -31.98 6.93
N TYR A 252 19.93 -30.82 7.56
CA TYR A 252 20.75 -29.74 7.00
C TYR A 252 22.27 -30.00 7.11
N SER A 253 22.71 -30.84 8.06
CA SER A 253 24.12 -31.25 8.16
C SER A 253 24.58 -32.12 6.98
N GLN A 254 23.66 -32.70 6.21
CA GLN A 254 23.98 -33.44 4.98
C GLN A 254 24.50 -32.53 3.86
N PHE A 255 24.26 -31.22 3.95
CA PHE A 255 24.72 -30.25 2.97
C PHE A 255 26.00 -29.57 3.47
N SER A 256 27.06 -29.62 2.66
CA SER A 256 28.35 -28.96 2.97
C SER A 256 28.34 -27.45 2.74
N PHE A 257 27.34 -26.95 2.01
CA PHE A 257 27.25 -25.55 1.64
C PHE A 257 26.70 -24.70 2.79
N LYS A 258 27.55 -23.81 3.31
CA LYS A 258 27.19 -22.82 4.34
C LYS A 258 27.19 -21.42 3.70
N PRO A 259 26.03 -20.90 3.29
CA PRO A 259 25.98 -19.58 2.68
C PRO A 259 26.43 -18.52 3.69
N GLN A 260 27.43 -17.73 3.30
CA GLN A 260 27.82 -16.55 4.07
C GLN A 260 26.83 -15.43 3.73
N LEU A 261 25.85 -15.19 4.60
CA LEU A 261 24.99 -14.02 4.45
C LEU A 261 25.81 -12.76 4.78
N ASN A 262 25.75 -11.80 3.86
CA ASN A 262 26.28 -10.46 4.10
C ASN A 262 25.59 -9.81 5.30
N GLU A 263 26.29 -8.93 6.01
CA GLU A 263 25.75 -8.18 7.16
C GLU A 263 24.45 -7.43 6.81
N VAL A 264 24.36 -6.89 5.59
CA VAL A 264 23.14 -6.25 5.08
C VAL A 264 21.97 -7.24 4.97
N SER A 265 22.24 -8.46 4.48
CA SER A 265 21.21 -9.50 4.37
C SER A 265 20.79 -10.04 5.74
N LYS A 266 21.72 -10.09 6.71
CA LYS A 266 21.39 -10.44 8.10
C LYS A 266 20.46 -9.40 8.74
N GLN A 267 20.71 -8.11 8.51
CA GLN A 267 19.87 -7.03 9.03
C GLN A 267 18.48 -7.01 8.37
N LEU A 268 18.39 -7.25 7.07
CA LEU A 268 17.11 -7.28 6.34
C LEU A 268 16.27 -8.53 6.64
N GLY A 269 16.92 -9.64 7.01
CA GLY A 269 16.28 -10.94 7.24
C GLY A 269 15.94 -11.24 8.69
N GLN A 270 16.11 -10.29 9.62
CA GLN A 270 15.71 -10.51 11.01
C GLN A 270 14.19 -10.72 11.09
N ALA A 271 13.79 -11.83 11.69
CA ALA A 271 12.39 -12.12 11.93
C ALA A 271 11.91 -11.23 13.10
N HIS A 272 11.10 -10.21 12.79
CA HIS A 272 10.40 -9.46 13.81
C HIS A 272 9.31 -10.33 14.45
N SER A 273 9.15 -10.22 15.76
CA SER A 273 8.04 -10.89 16.43
C SER A 273 6.71 -10.25 15.98
N ILE A 274 5.63 -11.03 15.94
CA ILE A 274 4.29 -10.51 15.60
C ILE A 274 3.90 -9.37 16.55
N GLN A 275 4.34 -9.47 17.80
CA GLN A 275 4.11 -8.48 18.85
C GLN A 275 4.87 -7.18 18.60
N GLU A 276 6.13 -7.27 18.16
CA GLU A 276 6.96 -6.13 17.77
C GLU A 276 6.39 -5.40 16.54
N LEU A 277 5.89 -6.13 15.54
CA LEU A 277 5.21 -5.54 14.37
C LEU A 277 3.88 -4.86 14.74
N TYR A 278 3.22 -5.32 15.81
CA TYR A 278 1.96 -4.77 16.28
C TYR A 278 2.15 -3.52 17.15
N GLU A 279 3.18 -3.50 18.00
CA GLU A 279 3.37 -2.43 18.97
C GLU A 279 3.97 -1.16 18.35
N ASP A 280 4.73 -1.28 17.24
CA ASP A 280 5.32 -0.20 16.42
C ASP A 280 5.82 0.99 17.28
N THR A 281 6.55 0.64 18.34
CA THR A 281 6.97 1.54 19.41
C THR A 281 7.90 2.64 18.90
N GLU A 282 8.84 2.29 18.03
CA GLU A 282 9.79 3.25 17.45
C GLU A 282 9.10 4.34 16.63
N ARG A 283 8.08 3.97 15.84
CA ARG A 283 7.31 4.94 15.06
C ARG A 283 6.50 5.87 15.96
N LYS A 284 5.90 5.33 17.03
CA LYS A 284 5.15 6.13 18.02
C LYS A 284 6.07 7.11 18.75
N GLU A 285 7.24 6.66 19.19
CA GLU A 285 8.23 7.53 19.84
C GLU A 285 8.73 8.63 18.92
N LYS A 286 9.02 8.30 17.65
CA LYS A 286 9.43 9.28 16.65
C LYS A 286 8.34 10.31 16.39
N MET A 287 7.08 9.87 16.32
CA MET A 287 5.93 10.76 16.17
C MET A 287 5.79 11.70 17.39
N GLN A 288 5.92 11.17 18.61
CA GLN A 288 5.86 11.98 19.83
C GLN A 288 6.98 13.01 19.90
N ARG A 289 8.20 12.68 19.48
CA ARG A 289 9.31 13.64 19.41
C ARG A 289 9.02 14.77 18.43
N LEU A 290 8.44 14.46 17.27
CA LEU A 290 8.04 15.48 16.28
C LEU A 290 6.91 16.37 16.78
N ILE A 291 5.93 15.79 17.49
CA ILE A 291 4.82 16.54 18.10
C ILE A 291 5.38 17.51 19.15
N ARG A 292 6.23 17.05 20.07
CA ARG A 292 6.85 17.91 21.09
C ARG A 292 7.69 19.03 20.47
N ALA A 293 8.51 18.72 19.47
CA ALA A 293 9.28 19.75 18.78
C ALA A 293 8.37 20.80 18.12
N LYS A 294 7.23 20.38 17.56
CA LYS A 294 6.23 21.30 16.98
C LYS A 294 5.47 22.11 18.03
N GLU A 295 5.17 21.51 19.17
CA GLU A 295 4.58 22.20 20.32
C GLU A 295 5.54 23.25 20.87
N GLU A 296 6.83 22.93 21.00
CA GLU A 296 7.87 23.87 21.44
C GLU A 296 8.04 25.04 20.46
N GLU A 297 8.00 24.79 19.15
CA GLU A 297 7.97 25.85 18.12
C GLU A 297 6.72 26.73 18.29
N LEU A 298 5.54 26.14 18.44
CA LEU A 298 4.27 26.86 18.67
C LEU A 298 4.29 27.66 19.97
N GLU A 299 4.84 27.13 21.06
CA GLU A 299 4.94 27.82 22.35
C GLU A 299 5.89 29.02 22.32
N GLN A 300 6.89 28.98 21.44
CA GLN A 300 7.80 30.10 21.17
C GLN A 300 7.14 31.16 20.26
N GLU A 301 6.32 30.73 19.30
CA GLU A 301 5.58 31.63 18.40
C GLU A 301 4.37 32.30 19.07
N CYS A 302 3.78 31.68 20.10
CA CYS A 302 2.57 32.17 20.74
C CYS A 302 2.87 33.15 21.89
N THR A 303 2.56 34.44 21.67
CA THR A 303 2.70 35.52 22.66
C THR A 303 1.53 35.63 23.65
N PHE A 304 0.42 34.96 23.38
CA PHE A 304 -0.80 35.02 24.18
C PHE A 304 -0.89 33.82 25.15
N ARG A 305 -0.73 34.09 26.45
CA ARG A 305 -0.81 33.08 27.52
C ARG A 305 -1.90 33.47 28.54
N PRO A 306 -3.18 33.19 28.27
CA PRO A 306 -4.24 33.57 29.18
C PRO A 306 -4.10 32.77 30.49
N GLN A 307 -4.18 33.46 31.63
CA GLN A 307 -4.27 32.80 32.93
C GLN A 307 -5.64 32.14 33.05
N THR A 308 -5.73 30.86 32.71
CA THR A 308 -6.86 30.03 33.09
C THR A 308 -6.71 29.61 34.55
N TYR A 309 -7.77 29.80 35.33
CA TYR A 309 -7.84 29.48 36.76
C TYR A 309 -7.27 28.08 37.05
N ARG A 310 -6.20 28.00 37.84
CA ARG A 310 -5.60 26.74 38.29
C ARG A 310 -6.31 26.31 39.58
N PRO A 311 -7.02 25.16 39.63
CA PRO A 311 -7.62 24.70 40.87
C PRO A 311 -6.53 24.47 41.93
N PRO A 312 -6.81 24.69 43.21
CA PRO A 312 -5.82 24.57 44.28
C PRO A 312 -5.25 23.14 44.33
N LYS A 313 -3.92 23.03 44.40
CA LYS A 313 -3.24 21.76 44.64
C LYS A 313 -3.52 21.30 46.07
N GLY A 314 -4.28 20.22 46.23
CA GLY A 314 -4.57 19.66 47.55
C GLY A 314 -5.72 18.65 47.66
N LEU A 315 -6.21 18.06 46.56
CA LEU A 315 -7.18 16.96 46.60
C LEU A 315 -6.72 15.84 45.66
N GLU A 316 -5.58 15.26 45.99
CA GLU A 316 -5.34 13.87 45.64
C GLU A 316 -6.00 13.05 46.77
N ASN A 317 -7.13 12.40 46.47
CA ASN A 317 -7.42 11.00 46.80
C ASN A 317 -8.92 10.66 46.67
N GLU A 318 -9.17 9.61 45.88
CA GLU A 318 -10.12 8.51 46.11
C GLU A 318 -11.64 8.66 45.88
N SER A 319 -12.20 9.75 45.34
CA SER A 319 -13.66 9.77 45.06
C SER A 319 -14.08 10.61 43.85
N SER A 320 -13.53 10.31 42.67
CA SER A 320 -13.93 10.96 41.40
C SER A 320 -15.04 10.21 40.65
N GLN A 321 -16.08 9.77 41.35
CA GLN A 321 -17.34 9.36 40.74
C GLN A 321 -18.51 9.75 41.66
N GLN A 322 -18.76 11.05 41.84
CA GLN A 322 -20.12 11.59 42.04
C GLN A 322 -20.04 13.02 42.57
N SER A 323 -20.88 13.86 41.99
CA SER A 323 -21.12 15.26 42.31
C SER A 323 -20.00 16.21 41.88
N LEU A 324 -20.31 17.06 40.90
CA LEU A 324 -20.63 18.46 41.16
C LEU A 324 -21.48 18.96 39.99
N ASN A 325 -22.80 18.75 40.13
CA ASN A 325 -23.77 19.72 39.66
C ASN A 325 -23.62 20.95 40.56
N CYS A 326 -22.97 21.99 40.09
CA CYS A 326 -23.20 23.33 40.62
C CYS A 326 -22.78 24.40 39.61
N LEU A 327 -23.80 25.18 39.25
CA LEU A 327 -23.74 26.53 38.68
C LEU A 327 -23.25 26.61 37.23
N GLN A 328 -24.21 26.32 36.33
CA GLN A 328 -24.28 26.92 35.01
C GLN A 328 -24.15 28.45 35.11
N PRO A 329 -23.17 29.09 34.46
CA PRO A 329 -23.45 30.34 33.78
C PRO A 329 -24.29 29.96 32.56
N GLN A 330 -25.51 30.52 32.46
CA GLN A 330 -26.34 30.41 31.28
C GLN A 330 -25.65 31.14 30.12
N VAL A 331 -24.74 30.44 29.46
CA VAL A 331 -24.23 30.82 28.16
C VAL A 331 -24.55 29.65 27.26
N SER A 332 -25.43 29.92 26.31
CA SER A 332 -25.84 29.02 25.24
C SER A 332 -24.65 28.72 24.34
N TYR A 333 -23.73 27.88 24.82
CA TYR A 333 -22.78 27.23 23.94
C TYR A 333 -23.56 26.14 23.22
N GLU A 334 -23.87 26.38 21.95
CA GLU A 334 -24.29 25.34 21.02
C GLU A 334 -23.41 24.13 21.25
N LYS A 335 -24.02 23.00 21.65
CA LYS A 335 -23.32 21.73 21.79
C LYS A 335 -22.45 21.55 20.55
N SER A 336 -21.14 21.57 20.75
CA SER A 336 -20.16 21.30 19.71
C SER A 336 -20.62 20.09 18.92
N ARG A 337 -20.82 20.28 17.61
CA ARG A 337 -21.27 19.24 16.66
C ARG A 337 -20.32 18.03 16.58
N TYR A 338 -19.26 18.01 17.39
CA TYR A 338 -18.18 17.04 17.37
C TYR A 338 -18.01 16.25 18.68
N SER A 339 -18.87 16.44 19.68
CA SER A 339 -18.91 15.50 20.81
C SER A 339 -19.66 14.24 20.40
N ILE A 340 -18.93 13.12 20.27
CA ILE A 340 -19.49 11.82 19.90
C ILE A 340 -19.62 10.99 21.18
N ASP A 341 -20.85 10.75 21.62
CA ASP A 341 -21.14 9.77 22.65
C ASP A 341 -21.06 8.36 22.04
N VAL A 342 -20.11 7.55 22.51
CA VAL A 342 -19.82 6.20 21.97
C VAL A 342 -21.00 5.22 22.13
N ARG A 343 -22.00 5.58 22.93
CA ARG A 343 -23.18 4.76 23.20
C ARG A 343 -24.26 4.86 22.11
N ASP A 344 -24.17 5.83 21.22
CA ASP A 344 -25.21 6.11 20.22
C ASP A 344 -24.74 5.66 18.82
N THR A 345 -24.74 4.34 18.62
CA THR A 345 -24.15 3.70 17.43
C THR A 345 -24.93 3.98 16.15
N GLU A 346 -26.24 4.21 16.23
CA GLU A 346 -27.09 4.51 15.08
C GLU A 346 -26.81 5.90 14.50
N THR A 347 -26.66 6.91 15.35
CA THR A 347 -26.35 8.28 14.91
C THR A 347 -24.93 8.40 14.35
N LEU A 348 -23.99 7.56 14.81
CA LEU A 348 -22.65 7.44 14.22
C LEU A 348 -22.70 6.87 12.80
N ILE A 349 -23.48 5.81 12.58
CA ILE A 349 -23.61 5.14 11.28
C ILE A 349 -24.25 6.09 10.25
N GLU A 350 -25.26 6.86 10.64
CA GLU A 350 -25.87 7.87 9.76
C GLU A 350 -24.89 8.96 9.34
N ARG A 351 -24.09 9.50 10.28
CA ARG A 351 -23.03 10.47 9.96
C ARG A 351 -21.96 9.89 9.03
N MET A 352 -21.60 8.61 9.18
CA MET A 352 -20.66 7.94 8.28
C MET A 352 -21.22 7.83 6.86
N LYS A 353 -22.50 7.46 6.73
CA LYS A 353 -23.19 7.39 5.42
C LYS A 353 -23.30 8.76 4.77
N GLU A 354 -23.64 9.80 5.53
CA GLU A 354 -23.74 11.18 5.04
C GLU A 354 -22.37 11.71 4.55
N LYS A 355 -21.31 11.45 5.32
CA LYS A 355 -19.94 11.81 4.93
C LYS A 355 -19.48 11.06 3.67
N GLN A 356 -19.87 9.80 3.49
CA GLN A 356 -19.59 9.05 2.26
C GLN A 356 -20.36 9.64 1.06
N ARG A 357 -21.65 9.97 1.22
CA ARG A 357 -22.46 10.60 0.17
C ARG A 357 -21.88 11.94 -0.27
N SER A 358 -21.53 12.80 0.68
CA SER A 358 -20.91 14.10 0.40
C SER A 358 -19.58 13.97 -0.36
N LYS A 359 -18.74 13.01 0.02
CA LYS A 359 -17.50 12.72 -0.73
C LYS A 359 -17.75 12.25 -2.16
N ILE A 360 -18.74 11.38 -2.37
CA ILE A 360 -19.11 10.89 -3.71
C ILE A 360 -19.60 12.05 -4.56
N GLU A 361 -20.42 12.94 -3.99
CA GLU A 361 -20.96 14.10 -4.70
C GLU A 361 -19.87 15.11 -5.08
N GLN A 362 -18.94 15.40 -4.17
CA GLN A 362 -17.78 16.26 -4.45
C GLN A 362 -16.93 15.68 -5.59
N ALA A 363 -16.63 14.37 -5.55
CA ALA A 363 -15.88 13.71 -6.60
C ALA A 363 -16.62 13.75 -7.96
N ALA A 364 -17.94 13.63 -7.96
CA ALA A 364 -18.75 13.74 -9.17
C ALA A 364 -18.77 15.18 -9.72
N GLN A 365 -18.84 16.20 -8.84
CA GLN A 365 -18.73 17.60 -9.25
C GLN A 365 -17.36 17.92 -9.87
N GLU A 366 -16.27 17.41 -9.28
CA GLU A 366 -14.94 17.60 -9.84
C GLU A 366 -14.78 16.93 -11.21
N ARG A 367 -15.34 15.72 -11.40
CA ARG A 367 -15.36 15.07 -12.72
C ARG A 367 -16.11 15.91 -13.75
N ARG A 368 -17.33 16.36 -13.43
CA ARG A 368 -18.11 17.24 -14.32
C ARG A 368 -17.37 18.55 -14.64
N ARG A 369 -16.65 19.11 -13.67
CA ARG A 369 -15.83 20.31 -13.89
C ARG A 369 -14.70 20.04 -14.90
N LYS A 370 -13.99 18.93 -14.74
CA LYS A 370 -12.93 18.49 -15.67
C LYS A 370 -13.49 18.21 -17.06
N GLU A 371 -14.59 17.47 -17.16
CA GLU A 371 -15.27 17.22 -18.44
C GLU A 371 -15.66 18.53 -19.14
N TYR A 372 -16.12 19.53 -18.39
CA TYR A 372 -16.43 20.85 -18.93
C TYR A 372 -15.19 21.65 -19.37
N GLU A 373 -14.10 21.57 -18.60
CA GLU A 373 -12.79 22.13 -18.97
C GLU A 373 -12.27 21.47 -20.26
N GLU A 374 -12.37 20.14 -20.38
CA GLU A 374 -12.00 19.38 -21.58
C GLU A 374 -12.88 19.72 -22.80
N LEU A 375 -14.20 19.89 -22.61
CA LEU A 375 -15.10 20.34 -23.69
C LEU A 375 -14.79 21.77 -24.16
N LYS A 376 -14.34 22.65 -23.27
CA LYS A 376 -13.90 24.01 -23.65
C LYS A 376 -12.60 23.99 -24.44
N GLU A 377 -11.70 23.08 -24.12
CA GLU A 377 -10.44 22.88 -24.84
C GLU A 377 -10.65 22.11 -26.17
N CYS A 378 -11.84 21.53 -26.39
CA CYS A 378 -12.18 20.82 -27.60
C CYS A 378 -12.30 21.79 -28.80
N THR A 379 -11.37 21.67 -29.74
CA THR A 379 -11.32 22.45 -30.99
C THR A 379 -12.18 21.86 -32.11
N PHE A 380 -12.90 20.77 -31.84
CA PHE A 380 -13.73 20.09 -32.83
C PHE A 380 -15.02 20.89 -33.10
N THR A 381 -15.10 21.52 -34.27
CA THR A 381 -16.28 22.21 -34.76
C THR A 381 -16.95 21.36 -35.84
N PRO A 382 -17.90 20.46 -35.50
CA PRO A 382 -18.57 19.67 -36.51
C PRO A 382 -19.39 20.58 -37.42
N GLN A 383 -19.10 20.55 -38.72
CA GLN A 383 -19.96 21.18 -39.73
C GLN A 383 -21.27 20.38 -39.82
N ILE A 384 -22.28 20.82 -39.08
CA ILE A 384 -23.63 20.25 -39.19
C ILE A 384 -24.23 20.79 -40.49
N LEU A 385 -24.19 19.99 -41.56
CA LEU A 385 -24.97 20.24 -42.77
C LEU A 385 -26.46 20.12 -42.42
N ARG A 386 -27.05 21.21 -41.95
CA ARG A 386 -28.51 21.32 -41.76
C ARG A 386 -29.17 21.39 -43.14
N GLN A 387 -29.35 20.23 -43.76
CA GLN A 387 -30.31 20.13 -44.86
C GLN A 387 -31.70 20.25 -44.26
N THR A 388 -32.35 21.40 -44.46
CA THR A 388 -33.79 21.49 -44.24
C THR A 388 -34.46 20.59 -45.28
N PRO A 389 -35.26 19.58 -44.86
CA PRO A 389 -36.00 18.78 -45.82
C PRO A 389 -36.96 19.70 -46.57
N ARG A 390 -36.85 19.70 -47.90
CA ARG A 390 -37.80 20.42 -48.77
C ARG A 390 -39.19 19.85 -48.55
N PRO A 391 -40.24 20.68 -48.36
CA PRO A 391 -41.60 20.17 -48.22
C PRO A 391 -42.00 19.48 -49.53
N SER A 392 -42.15 18.16 -49.50
CA SER A 392 -42.70 17.41 -50.63
C SER A 392 -44.19 17.71 -50.74
N SER A 393 -44.56 18.46 -51.77
CA SER A 393 -45.94 18.73 -52.20
C SER A 393 -46.57 17.49 -52.84
N ALA A 394 -46.72 16.40 -52.09
CA ALA A 394 -47.51 15.25 -52.53
C ALA A 394 -48.19 14.59 -51.33
N PRO A 395 -49.51 14.33 -51.39
CA PRO A 395 -50.20 13.61 -50.33
C PRO A 395 -49.70 12.17 -50.27
N VAL A 396 -49.20 11.77 -49.10
CA VAL A 396 -48.79 10.40 -48.80
C VAL A 396 -50.06 9.55 -48.66
N LEU A 397 -50.37 8.75 -49.68
CA LEU A 397 -51.40 7.71 -49.61
C LEU A 397 -50.84 6.54 -48.80
N VAL A 398 -51.32 6.40 -47.56
CA VAL A 398 -51.11 5.20 -46.75
C VAL A 398 -52.09 4.14 -47.26
N ARG A 399 -51.56 3.00 -47.72
CA ARG A 399 -52.32 1.79 -48.07
C ARG A 399 -52.40 0.85 -46.88
#